data_AF-A0A9D6QLG1-F1
#
_entry.id   AF-A0A9D6QLG1-F1
#
_cell.length_a   1.000
_cell.length_b   1.000
_cell.length_c   1.000
_cell.angle_alpha   90.00
_cell.angle_beta   90.00
_cell.angle_gamma   90.00
#
_symmetry.space_group_name_H-M   'P 1'
#
loop_
_entity.id
_entity.type
_entity.pdbx_description
1 polymer ?
#
loop_
_entity_poly.entity_id
_entity_poly.type
_entity_poly.pdbx_seq_one_letter_code
_entity_poly.pdbx_strand_id
1 'polypeptide(L)'
;MEQNSASSFKTIALAALLVATMPACSLSPEMAKSFNESIGKTIGVKLQVDPTPPKPAPVKKADAEEEEPSPDNRAMNAEFIREMMRVTVLRDLRSHEEFNGLMNVLDQGGHYEALYNGVIYAAEYREREKGIAPVAALKAYAEIMAQITLDQKYDPLKIQRPEGAEPTPAGTDIAPPQPSEPERIALLNDLEREAITKSPFYMKRRIGEEVLKTIDLKKEYREKLATWYARFTVFLNKRGVDFAVPLRNKTDEYFHYKWALDAPEDRLKWECLNRIHRVINAGAGMREPAPSPAPAAAPVANANPGAAAPATAPPAAQPQPK
;
A
#
# COMPACT_ATOMS: atom_id res chain seq x y z
N MET A 1 -38.72 -20.47 -40.54
CA MET A 1 -38.07 -19.14 -40.53
C MET A 1 -38.64 -18.19 -39.45
N GLU A 2 -39.50 -18.64 -38.52
CA GLU A 2 -40.12 -17.73 -37.53
C GLU A 2 -39.44 -17.64 -36.14
N GLN A 3 -38.44 -18.47 -35.84
CA GLN A 3 -37.85 -18.49 -34.48
C GLN A 3 -36.82 -17.38 -34.17
N ASN A 4 -36.33 -16.64 -35.17
CA ASN A 4 -35.29 -15.61 -34.94
C ASN A 4 -35.84 -14.23 -34.52
N SER A 5 -37.16 -13.99 -34.62
CA SER A 5 -37.74 -12.68 -34.25
C SER A 5 -37.86 -12.50 -32.74
N ALA A 6 -38.24 -13.55 -32.00
CA ALA A 6 -38.50 -13.47 -30.57
C ALA A 6 -37.25 -13.22 -29.70
N SER A 7 -36.06 -13.61 -30.17
CA SER A 7 -34.79 -13.39 -29.45
C SER A 7 -34.32 -11.94 -29.49
N SER A 8 -34.63 -11.22 -30.58
CA SER A 8 -34.20 -9.83 -30.75
C SER A 8 -34.94 -8.89 -29.79
N PHE A 9 -36.25 -9.09 -29.61
CA PHE A 9 -37.08 -8.25 -28.73
C PHE A 9 -36.70 -8.37 -27.25
N LYS A 10 -36.35 -9.56 -26.76
CA LYS A 10 -35.94 -9.75 -25.35
C LYS A 10 -34.62 -9.03 -25.03
N THR A 11 -33.70 -9.00 -25.99
CA THR A 11 -32.39 -8.35 -25.83
C THR A 11 -32.53 -6.82 -25.78
N ILE A 12 -33.42 -6.25 -26.60
CA ILE A 12 -33.70 -4.81 -26.63
C ILE A 12 -34.41 -4.35 -25.34
N ALA A 13 -35.37 -5.13 -24.85
CA ALA A 13 -36.10 -4.81 -23.62
C ALA A 13 -35.20 -4.81 -22.37
N LEU A 14 -34.23 -5.73 -22.30
CA LEU A 14 -33.29 -5.82 -21.18
C LEU A 14 -32.31 -4.62 -21.17
N ALA A 15 -31.86 -4.17 -22.34
CA ALA A 15 -30.99 -3.00 -22.46
C ALA A 15 -31.69 -1.69 -22.06
N ALA A 16 -32.97 -1.54 -22.41
CA ALA A 16 -33.76 -0.35 -22.03
C ALA A 16 -34.00 -0.28 -20.50
N LEU A 17 -34.23 -1.43 -19.85
CA LEU A 17 -34.44 -1.48 -18.40
C LEU A 17 -33.16 -1.20 -17.60
N LEU A 18 -31.99 -1.56 -18.14
CA LEU A 18 -30.70 -1.26 -17.51
C LEU A 18 -30.39 0.24 -17.48
N VAL A 19 -30.79 0.98 -18.52
CA VAL A 19 -30.56 2.44 -18.61
C VAL A 19 -31.48 3.22 -17.65
N ALA A 20 -32.69 2.72 -17.39
CA ALA A 20 -33.67 3.39 -16.53
C ALA A 20 -33.40 3.27 -15.02
N THR A 21 -32.49 2.37 -14.59
CA THR A 21 -32.28 2.04 -13.17
C THR A 21 -30.92 2.48 -12.61
N MET A 22 -30.07 3.15 -13.41
CA MET A 22 -28.79 3.67 -12.93
C MET A 22 -28.93 5.07 -12.31
N PRO A 23 -28.72 5.24 -10.99
CA PRO A 23 -28.71 6.57 -10.38
C PRO A 23 -27.44 7.34 -10.78
N ALA A 24 -27.64 8.52 -11.38
CA ALA A 24 -26.72 9.65 -11.48
C ALA A 24 -25.27 9.41 -11.96
N CYS A 25 -24.99 8.36 -12.74
CA CYS A 25 -23.74 8.29 -13.50
C CYS A 25 -23.84 9.21 -14.72
N SER A 26 -23.06 10.29 -14.75
CA SER A 26 -22.99 11.19 -15.91
C SER A 26 -22.43 10.41 -17.11
N LEU A 27 -23.30 10.14 -18.10
CA LEU A 27 -22.86 9.54 -19.37
C LEU A 27 -21.90 10.51 -20.07
N SER A 28 -20.75 10.01 -20.51
CA SER A 28 -19.84 10.81 -21.31
C SER A 28 -20.50 11.18 -22.66
N PRO A 29 -20.15 12.35 -23.25
CA PRO A 29 -20.68 12.76 -24.55
C PRO A 29 -20.45 11.72 -25.66
N GLU A 30 -19.32 11.01 -25.60
CA GLU A 30 -18.96 9.96 -26.56
C GLU A 30 -19.88 8.73 -26.44
N MET A 31 -20.17 8.27 -25.22
CA MET A 31 -21.08 7.15 -24.99
C MET A 31 -22.52 7.50 -25.40
N ALA A 32 -22.98 8.71 -25.10
CA ALA A 32 -24.30 9.17 -25.51
C ALA A 32 -24.41 9.32 -27.04
N LYS A 33 -23.34 9.77 -27.71
CA LYS A 33 -23.29 9.80 -29.19
C LYS A 33 -23.36 8.39 -29.77
N SER A 34 -22.54 7.46 -29.28
CA SER A 34 -22.56 6.06 -29.72
C SER A 34 -23.92 5.40 -29.49
N PHE A 35 -24.56 5.65 -28.33
CA PHE A 35 -25.90 5.16 -28.04
C PHE A 35 -26.93 5.70 -29.03
N ASN A 36 -26.94 7.01 -29.26
CA ASN A 36 -27.89 7.66 -30.18
C ASN A 36 -27.73 7.17 -31.63
N GLU A 37 -26.50 6.88 -32.06
CA GLU A 37 -26.22 6.39 -33.41
C GLU A 37 -26.60 4.92 -33.61
N SER A 38 -26.35 4.05 -32.63
CA SER A 38 -26.59 2.61 -32.77
C SER A 38 -27.98 2.16 -32.29
N ILE A 39 -28.38 2.56 -31.09
CA ILE A 39 -29.59 2.03 -30.42
C ILE A 39 -30.72 3.04 -30.48
N GLY A 40 -30.42 4.33 -30.23
CA GLY A 40 -31.42 5.39 -30.11
C GLY A 40 -32.31 5.54 -31.34
N LYS A 41 -31.76 5.40 -32.55
CA LYS A 41 -32.56 5.40 -33.80
C LYS A 41 -33.57 4.26 -33.87
N THR A 42 -33.18 3.08 -33.42
CA THR A 42 -34.02 1.86 -33.49
C THR A 42 -35.16 1.90 -32.49
N ILE A 43 -34.94 2.50 -31.31
CA ILE A 43 -35.94 2.58 -30.24
C ILE A 43 -36.67 3.93 -30.16
N GLY A 44 -36.33 4.88 -31.04
CA GLY A 44 -36.94 6.23 -31.05
C GLY A 44 -36.58 7.10 -29.83
N VAL A 45 -35.48 6.79 -29.12
CA VAL A 45 -35.03 7.53 -27.93
C VAL A 45 -33.74 8.27 -28.26
N LYS A 46 -33.69 9.56 -27.93
CA LYS A 46 -32.48 10.38 -28.06
C LYS A 46 -32.03 10.84 -26.68
N LEU A 47 -30.89 10.35 -26.21
CA LEU A 47 -30.26 10.84 -24.98
C LEU A 47 -29.81 12.29 -25.20
N GLN A 48 -30.34 13.21 -24.40
CA GLN A 48 -29.83 14.57 -24.30
C GLN A 48 -28.63 14.55 -23.36
N VAL A 49 -27.47 14.97 -23.86
CA VAL A 49 -26.30 15.24 -23.03
C VAL A 49 -26.43 16.70 -22.65
N ASP A 50 -26.52 16.98 -21.36
CA ASP A 50 -26.45 18.36 -20.89
C ASP A 50 -25.14 18.98 -21.41
N PRO A 51 -25.17 20.23 -21.92
CA PRO A 51 -23.99 20.88 -22.45
C PRO A 51 -22.88 20.79 -21.41
N THR A 52 -21.77 20.19 -21.81
CA THR A 52 -20.59 19.92 -20.97
C THR A 52 -20.39 21.10 -20.02
N PRO A 53 -20.42 20.89 -18.69
CA PRO A 53 -20.15 21.97 -17.75
C PRO A 53 -18.84 22.62 -18.19
N PRO A 54 -18.77 23.97 -18.20
CA PRO A 54 -17.62 24.69 -18.74
C PRO A 54 -16.37 24.07 -18.14
N LYS A 55 -15.46 23.62 -19.04
CA LYS A 55 -14.18 23.01 -18.68
C LYS A 55 -13.66 23.79 -17.46
N PRO A 56 -13.57 23.16 -16.27
CA PRO A 56 -13.16 23.89 -15.08
C PRO A 56 -11.89 24.62 -15.46
N ALA A 57 -11.90 25.95 -15.29
CA ALA A 57 -10.74 26.77 -15.57
C ALA A 57 -9.56 26.05 -14.93
N PRO A 58 -8.42 25.88 -15.64
CA PRO A 58 -7.27 25.18 -15.08
C PRO A 58 -7.06 25.75 -13.70
N VAL A 59 -7.33 24.94 -12.68
CA VAL A 59 -7.08 25.32 -11.30
C VAL A 59 -5.59 25.60 -11.35
N LYS A 60 -5.22 26.88 -11.31
CA LYS A 60 -3.84 27.26 -11.03
C LYS A 60 -3.56 26.54 -9.73
N LYS A 61 -2.86 25.40 -9.82
CA LYS A 61 -2.17 24.84 -8.68
C LYS A 61 -1.37 26.03 -8.19
N ALA A 62 -1.84 26.64 -7.10
CA ALA A 62 -1.05 27.64 -6.40
C ALA A 62 0.32 27.00 -6.28
N ASP A 63 1.34 27.74 -6.72
CA ASP A 63 2.73 27.29 -6.80
C ASP A 63 3.12 26.73 -5.42
N ALA A 64 2.85 25.44 -5.23
CA ALA A 64 3.38 24.66 -4.15
C ALA A 64 4.83 24.55 -4.58
N GLU A 65 5.65 25.46 -4.05
CA GLU A 65 7.10 25.42 -4.21
C GLU A 65 7.51 23.96 -4.03
N GLU A 66 7.95 23.34 -5.13
CA GLU A 66 8.43 21.96 -5.14
C GLU A 66 9.68 21.97 -4.26
N GLU A 67 9.49 21.76 -2.96
CA GLU A 67 10.55 21.65 -1.98
C GLU A 67 11.37 20.42 -2.38
N GLU A 68 12.56 20.66 -2.95
CA GLU A 68 13.44 19.57 -3.36
C GLU A 68 13.63 18.62 -2.17
N PRO A 69 13.47 17.30 -2.36
CA PRO A 69 13.55 16.35 -1.26
C PRO A 69 14.92 16.49 -0.58
N SER A 70 14.91 16.67 0.74
CA SER A 70 16.14 16.81 1.52
C SER A 70 17.09 15.64 1.24
N PRO A 71 18.43 15.84 1.28
CA PRO A 71 19.40 14.76 1.07
C PRO A 71 19.15 13.52 1.97
N ASP A 72 18.62 13.75 3.17
CA ASP A 72 18.24 12.71 4.13
C ASP A 72 17.09 11.83 3.61
N ASN A 73 16.09 12.41 2.93
CA ASN A 73 14.98 11.67 2.35
C ASN A 73 15.43 10.69 1.29
N ARG A 74 16.38 11.10 0.43
CA ARG A 74 16.89 10.23 -0.63
C ARG A 74 17.67 9.04 -0.09
N ALA A 75 18.44 9.23 0.99
CA ALA A 75 19.14 8.13 1.68
C ALA A 75 18.15 7.14 2.30
N MET A 76 17.11 7.64 2.98
CA MET A 76 16.04 6.79 3.53
C MET A 76 15.28 6.01 2.44
N ASN A 77 14.96 6.68 1.32
CA ASN A 77 14.32 6.06 0.16
C ASN A 77 15.20 4.97 -0.46
N ALA A 78 16.53 5.17 -0.49
CA ALA A 78 17.47 4.19 -1.02
C ALA A 78 17.50 2.92 -0.15
N GLU A 79 17.53 3.07 1.17
CA GLU A 79 17.44 1.95 2.10
C GLU A 79 16.09 1.24 1.99
N PHE A 80 14.99 1.99 1.89
CA PHE A 80 13.66 1.43 1.64
C PHE A 80 13.61 0.57 0.37
N ILE A 81 14.09 1.09 -0.77
CA ILE A 81 14.08 0.36 -2.05
C ILE A 81 14.87 -0.95 -1.93
N ARG A 82 16.08 -0.90 -1.34
CA ARG A 82 16.91 -2.09 -1.13
C ARG A 82 16.20 -3.11 -0.24
N GLU A 83 15.66 -2.66 0.88
CA GLU A 83 14.93 -3.51 1.82
C GLU A 83 13.71 -4.15 1.14
N MET A 84 12.95 -3.36 0.37
CA MET A 84 11.78 -3.82 -0.37
C MET A 84 12.12 -4.95 -1.33
N MET A 85 13.16 -4.80 -2.15
CA MET A 85 13.58 -5.84 -3.09
C MET A 85 14.04 -7.12 -2.38
N ARG A 86 14.81 -6.99 -1.30
CA ARG A 86 15.31 -8.13 -0.51
C ARG A 86 14.19 -8.90 0.16
N VAL A 87 13.28 -8.21 0.83
CA VAL A 87 12.23 -8.85 1.63
C VAL A 87 11.11 -9.41 0.74
N THR A 88 10.75 -8.68 -0.32
CA THR A 88 9.62 -9.02 -1.19
C THR A 88 10.01 -10.06 -2.23
N VAL A 89 11.13 -9.85 -2.94
CA VAL A 89 11.55 -10.65 -4.10
C VAL A 89 12.72 -11.58 -3.79
N LEU A 90 13.36 -11.44 -2.62
CA LEU A 90 14.53 -12.24 -2.20
C LEU A 90 15.74 -12.06 -3.10
N ARG A 91 16.00 -10.82 -3.54
CA ARG A 91 17.21 -10.46 -4.27
C ARG A 91 17.61 -9.01 -4.02
N ASP A 92 18.85 -8.69 -4.36
CA ASP A 92 19.31 -7.31 -4.48
C ASP A 92 18.83 -6.68 -5.81
N LEU A 93 19.04 -5.36 -5.92
CA LEU A 93 18.88 -4.60 -7.16
C LEU A 93 19.85 -5.13 -8.23
N ARG A 94 19.36 -5.31 -9.46
CA ARG A 94 20.11 -5.88 -10.59
C ARG A 94 21.09 -4.89 -11.20
N SER A 95 20.76 -3.60 -11.17
CA SER A 95 21.53 -2.56 -11.81
C SER A 95 21.27 -1.20 -11.17
N HIS A 96 22.18 -0.25 -11.43
CA HIS A 96 21.97 1.15 -11.08
C HIS A 96 20.76 1.76 -11.81
N GLU A 97 20.45 1.26 -13.01
CA GLU A 97 19.25 1.66 -13.77
C GLU A 97 17.95 1.21 -13.08
N GLU A 98 17.88 -0.04 -12.59
CA GLU A 98 16.71 -0.51 -11.81
C GLU A 98 16.53 0.36 -10.54
N PHE A 99 17.62 0.70 -9.87
CA PHE A 99 17.59 1.59 -8.70
C PHE A 99 17.09 3.00 -9.06
N ASN A 100 17.66 3.62 -10.09
CA ASN A 100 17.28 4.98 -10.51
C ASN A 100 15.83 5.03 -10.99
N GLY A 101 15.35 3.98 -11.67
CA GLY A 101 13.95 3.88 -12.08
C GLY A 101 13.00 3.91 -10.87
N LEU A 102 13.31 3.16 -9.81
CA LEU A 102 12.51 3.14 -8.58
C LEU A 102 12.65 4.44 -7.77
N MET A 103 13.86 5.01 -7.70
CA MET A 103 14.11 6.27 -7.01
C MET A 103 13.38 7.44 -7.67
N ASN A 104 13.37 7.51 -9.00
CA ASN A 104 12.67 8.56 -9.76
C ASN A 104 11.17 8.60 -9.43
N VAL A 105 10.54 7.45 -9.14
CA VAL A 105 9.14 7.42 -8.72
C VAL A 105 8.95 8.10 -7.37
N LEU A 106 9.87 7.91 -6.41
CA LEU A 106 9.82 8.55 -5.10
C LEU A 106 10.17 10.03 -5.16
N ASP A 107 11.16 10.40 -5.98
CA ASP A 107 11.54 11.80 -6.21
C ASP A 107 10.39 12.59 -6.84
N GLN A 108 9.49 11.93 -7.57
CA GLN A 108 8.25 12.51 -8.13
C GLN A 108 7.06 12.50 -7.14
N GLY A 109 7.30 12.17 -5.87
CA GLY A 109 6.25 12.11 -4.84
C GLY A 109 5.40 10.83 -4.87
N GLY A 110 5.89 9.77 -5.50
CA GLY A 110 5.24 8.46 -5.48
C GLY A 110 5.24 7.82 -4.09
N HIS A 111 4.23 6.99 -3.81
CA HIS A 111 4.08 6.28 -2.54
C HIS A 111 4.84 4.96 -2.51
N TYR A 112 5.30 4.55 -1.32
CA TYR A 112 5.89 3.23 -1.07
C TYR A 112 4.93 2.10 -1.43
N GLU A 113 3.63 2.28 -1.17
CA GLU A 113 2.59 1.33 -1.60
C GLU A 113 2.57 1.14 -3.13
N ALA A 114 2.72 2.22 -3.90
CA ALA A 114 2.71 2.16 -5.36
C ALA A 114 3.92 1.37 -5.89
N LEU A 115 5.11 1.61 -5.32
CA LEU A 115 6.30 0.84 -5.64
C LEU A 115 6.15 -0.64 -5.27
N TYR A 116 5.64 -0.92 -4.08
CA TYR A 116 5.36 -2.29 -3.63
C TYR A 116 4.41 -3.01 -4.58
N ASN A 117 3.31 -2.37 -4.97
CA ASN A 117 2.36 -2.91 -5.93
C ASN A 117 3.03 -3.17 -7.29
N GLY A 118 3.87 -2.26 -7.77
CA GLY A 118 4.67 -2.48 -8.98
C GLY A 118 5.54 -3.74 -8.91
N VAL A 119 6.15 -4.00 -7.74
CA VAL A 119 6.99 -5.18 -7.51
C VAL A 119 6.18 -6.48 -7.47
N ILE A 120 5.10 -6.54 -6.69
CA ILE A 120 4.33 -7.80 -6.53
C ILE A 120 3.52 -8.20 -7.76
N TYR A 121 3.19 -7.23 -8.63
CA TYR A 121 2.48 -7.50 -9.88
C TYR A 121 3.42 -7.69 -11.08
N ALA A 122 4.73 -7.50 -10.90
CA ALA A 122 5.73 -7.73 -11.95
C ALA A 122 5.78 -9.22 -12.36
N ALA A 123 6.15 -9.48 -13.61
CA ALA A 123 6.25 -10.83 -14.15
C ALA A 123 7.18 -11.74 -13.32
N GLU A 124 8.30 -11.20 -12.85
CA GLU A 124 9.24 -11.92 -11.98
C GLU A 124 8.58 -12.45 -10.70
N TYR A 125 7.73 -11.65 -10.06
CA TYR A 125 7.04 -12.06 -8.83
C TYR A 125 6.02 -13.15 -9.13
N ARG A 126 5.24 -13.00 -10.21
CA ARG A 126 4.24 -14.01 -10.63
C ARG A 126 4.86 -15.35 -10.97
N GLU A 127 6.05 -15.37 -11.57
CA GLU A 127 6.78 -16.61 -11.81
C GLU A 127 7.11 -17.35 -10.51
N ARG A 128 7.38 -16.61 -9.42
CA ARG A 128 7.63 -17.16 -8.09
C ARG A 128 6.35 -17.55 -7.34
N GLU A 129 5.17 -17.18 -7.85
CA GLU A 129 3.90 -17.62 -7.28
C GLU A 129 3.59 -19.10 -7.58
N LYS A 130 4.37 -19.75 -8.44
CA LYS A 130 4.27 -21.18 -8.74
C LYS A 130 4.86 -22.02 -7.60
N GLY A 131 4.29 -23.19 -7.36
CA GLY A 131 4.77 -24.15 -6.38
C GLY A 131 3.96 -24.18 -5.09
N ILE A 132 4.47 -24.93 -4.10
CA ILE A 132 3.79 -25.23 -2.84
C ILE A 132 4.65 -24.75 -1.68
N ALA A 133 4.03 -24.05 -0.73
CA ALA A 133 4.71 -23.55 0.46
C ALA A 133 5.03 -24.68 1.46
N PRO A 134 6.12 -24.57 2.22
CA PRO A 134 6.36 -25.42 3.38
C PRO A 134 5.26 -25.25 4.44
N VAL A 135 5.02 -26.30 5.23
CA VAL A 135 3.98 -26.32 6.29
C VAL A 135 4.15 -25.17 7.27
N ALA A 136 5.38 -24.80 7.63
CA ALA A 136 5.63 -23.68 8.54
C ALA A 136 5.20 -22.32 7.97
N ALA A 137 5.42 -22.07 6.67
CA ALA A 137 4.93 -20.87 5.99
C ALA A 137 3.39 -20.87 5.89
N LEU A 138 2.78 -22.03 5.63
CA LEU A 138 1.33 -22.19 5.57
C LEU A 138 0.66 -21.87 6.92
N LYS A 139 1.22 -22.38 8.03
CA LYS A 139 0.73 -22.07 9.38
C LYS A 139 0.86 -20.59 9.70
N ALA A 140 2.02 -20.00 9.41
CA ALA A 140 2.22 -18.57 9.59
C ALA A 140 1.23 -17.74 8.76
N TYR A 141 0.96 -18.14 7.52
CA TYR A 141 -0.06 -17.52 6.67
C TYR A 141 -1.45 -17.58 7.32
N ALA A 142 -1.90 -18.77 7.72
CA ALA A 142 -3.23 -18.96 8.28
C ALA A 142 -3.42 -18.14 9.56
N GLU A 143 -2.43 -18.14 10.45
CA GLU A 143 -2.49 -17.36 11.69
C GLU A 143 -2.53 -15.85 11.45
N ILE A 144 -1.69 -15.32 10.56
CA ILE A 144 -1.68 -13.88 10.25
C ILE A 144 -2.99 -13.48 9.58
N MET A 145 -3.45 -14.25 8.59
CA MET A 145 -4.67 -13.95 7.86
C MET A 145 -5.91 -14.07 8.76
N ALA A 146 -5.95 -15.04 9.66
CA ALA A 146 -7.00 -15.16 10.66
C ALA A 146 -7.01 -13.92 11.57
N GLN A 147 -5.85 -13.50 12.07
CA GLN A 147 -5.77 -12.30 12.92
C GLN A 147 -6.30 -11.06 12.19
N ILE A 148 -5.88 -10.83 10.94
CA ILE A 148 -6.34 -9.69 10.13
C ILE A 148 -7.85 -9.76 9.89
N THR A 149 -8.36 -10.94 9.52
CA THR A 149 -9.78 -11.15 9.24
C THR A 149 -10.64 -10.87 10.47
N LEU A 150 -10.20 -11.34 11.65
CA LEU A 150 -10.90 -11.06 12.91
C LEU A 150 -10.81 -9.57 13.27
N ASP A 151 -9.65 -8.92 13.09
CA ASP A 151 -9.50 -7.48 13.33
C ASP A 151 -10.39 -6.61 12.43
N GLN A 152 -10.67 -7.08 11.19
CA GLN A 152 -11.60 -6.43 10.26
C GLN A 152 -13.07 -6.71 10.61
N LYS A 153 -13.39 -7.93 11.07
CA LYS A 153 -14.76 -8.36 11.41
C LYS A 153 -15.26 -7.70 12.70
N TYR A 154 -14.38 -7.63 13.70
CA TYR A 154 -14.69 -7.08 15.02
C TYR A 154 -14.23 -5.63 15.17
N ASP A 155 -14.09 -4.90 14.06
CA ASP A 155 -13.75 -3.49 14.10
C ASP A 155 -14.90 -2.67 14.70
N PRO A 156 -14.69 -1.95 15.82
CA PRO A 156 -15.72 -1.11 16.43
C PRO A 156 -16.30 -0.06 15.48
N LEU A 157 -15.57 0.34 14.44
CA LEU A 157 -16.04 1.31 13.45
C LEU A 157 -17.07 0.73 12.47
N LYS A 158 -17.07 -0.59 12.25
CA LYS A 158 -18.00 -1.26 11.34
C LYS A 158 -19.28 -1.75 12.01
N ILE A 159 -19.26 -1.88 13.33
CA ILE A 159 -20.44 -2.30 14.10
C ILE A 159 -21.42 -1.13 14.12
N GLN A 160 -22.20 -1.01 13.05
CA GLN A 160 -23.35 -0.12 13.04
C GLN A 160 -24.28 -0.58 14.14
N ARG A 161 -24.62 0.32 15.05
CA ARG A 161 -25.66 0.07 16.05
C ARG A 161 -26.92 -0.31 15.27
N PRO A 162 -27.58 -1.44 15.56
CA PRO A 162 -28.81 -1.82 14.90
C PRO A 162 -29.79 -0.64 14.95
N GLU A 163 -30.38 -0.30 13.81
CA GLU A 163 -31.36 0.77 13.73
C GLU A 163 -32.55 0.40 14.63
N GLY A 164 -32.75 1.14 15.72
CA GLY A 164 -33.76 0.85 16.75
C GLY A 164 -33.26 0.15 18.02
N ALA A 165 -31.96 -0.12 18.17
CA ALA A 165 -31.43 -0.53 19.48
C ALA A 165 -31.57 0.62 20.48
N GLU A 166 -32.22 0.34 21.62
CA GLU A 166 -32.41 1.34 22.67
C GLU A 166 -31.06 1.96 23.09
N PRO A 167 -31.02 3.28 23.35
CA PRO A 167 -29.82 3.93 23.86
C PRO A 167 -29.41 3.26 25.17
N THR A 168 -28.36 2.46 25.09
CA THR A 168 -27.71 1.82 26.24
C THR A 168 -27.41 2.90 27.28
N PRO A 169 -27.78 2.70 28.57
CA PRO A 169 -27.56 3.69 29.61
C PRO A 169 -26.11 4.19 29.60
N ALA A 170 -25.95 5.51 29.62
CA ALA A 170 -24.65 6.16 29.63
C ALA A 170 -23.78 5.58 30.76
N GLY A 171 -22.64 4.96 30.41
CA GLY A 171 -21.70 4.37 31.36
C GLY A 171 -21.57 2.84 31.31
N THR A 172 -22.34 2.14 30.47
CA THR A 172 -22.07 0.72 30.18
C THR A 172 -21.23 0.60 28.91
N ASP A 173 -19.91 0.69 29.08
CA ASP A 173 -18.94 0.36 28.02
C ASP A 173 -19.03 -1.15 27.73
N ILE A 174 -19.94 -1.53 26.84
CA ILE A 174 -20.01 -2.88 26.32
C ILE A 174 -18.75 -3.09 25.48
N ALA A 175 -17.79 -3.86 26.02
CA ALA A 175 -16.60 -4.23 25.29
C ALA A 175 -17.02 -4.85 23.94
N PRO A 176 -16.37 -4.46 22.82
CA PRO A 176 -16.72 -4.99 21.52
C PRO A 176 -16.63 -6.52 21.55
N PRO A 177 -17.58 -7.22 20.91
CA PRO A 177 -17.61 -8.68 20.92
C PRO A 177 -16.25 -9.21 20.50
N GLN A 178 -15.70 -10.15 21.27
CA GLN A 178 -14.43 -10.78 20.95
C GLN A 178 -14.70 -12.08 20.17
N PRO A 179 -13.82 -12.44 19.23
CA PRO A 179 -13.94 -13.69 18.50
C PRO A 179 -13.87 -14.88 19.47
N SER A 180 -14.76 -15.85 19.27
CA SER A 180 -14.74 -17.08 20.07
C SER A 180 -13.58 -17.99 19.64
N GLU A 181 -13.04 -18.79 20.56
CA GLU A 181 -11.96 -19.74 20.23
C GLU A 181 -12.38 -20.75 19.14
N PRO A 182 -13.60 -21.33 19.15
CA PRO A 182 -14.04 -22.23 18.08
C PRO A 182 -14.07 -21.56 16.71
N GLU A 183 -14.47 -20.28 16.65
CA GLU A 183 -14.47 -19.51 15.41
C GLU A 183 -13.05 -19.27 14.88
N ARG A 184 -12.11 -18.92 15.77
CA ARG A 184 -10.70 -18.77 15.41
C ARG A 184 -10.14 -20.08 14.83
N ILE A 185 -10.39 -21.20 15.50
CA ILE A 185 -9.95 -22.52 15.05
C ILE A 185 -10.57 -22.88 13.69
N ALA A 186 -11.86 -22.62 13.49
CA ALA A 186 -12.53 -22.86 12.21
C ALA A 186 -11.88 -22.04 11.08
N LEU A 187 -11.65 -20.75 11.31
CA LEU A 187 -11.04 -19.85 10.34
C LEU A 187 -9.60 -20.28 9.99
N LEU A 188 -8.81 -20.71 10.99
CA LEU A 188 -7.47 -21.25 10.75
C LEU A 188 -7.52 -22.47 9.82
N ASN A 189 -8.38 -23.45 10.11
CA ASN A 189 -8.51 -24.66 9.30
C ASN A 189 -8.95 -24.37 7.85
N ASP A 190 -9.83 -23.40 7.66
CA ASP A 190 -10.28 -22.98 6.34
C ASP A 190 -9.17 -22.31 5.54
N LEU A 191 -8.40 -21.41 6.19
CA LEU A 191 -7.27 -20.72 5.57
C LEU A 191 -6.12 -21.67 5.25
N GLU A 192 -5.82 -22.64 6.12
CA GLU A 192 -4.84 -23.69 5.84
C GLU A 192 -5.23 -24.53 4.61
N ARG A 193 -6.52 -24.87 4.50
CA ARG A 193 -7.05 -25.64 3.37
C ARG A 193 -6.98 -24.85 2.06
N GLU A 194 -7.33 -23.57 2.09
CA GLU A 194 -7.20 -22.68 0.92
C GLU A 194 -5.75 -22.59 0.42
N ALA A 195 -4.81 -22.54 1.37
CA ALA A 195 -3.39 -22.28 1.15
C ALA A 195 -2.57 -23.51 0.75
N ILE A 196 -3.10 -24.73 0.88
CA ILE A 196 -2.33 -25.98 0.78
C ILE A 196 -1.59 -26.18 -0.56
N THR A 197 -2.14 -25.65 -1.65
CA THR A 197 -1.53 -25.74 -2.99
C THR A 197 -0.90 -24.43 -3.45
N LYS A 198 -0.68 -23.48 -2.54
CA LYS A 198 -0.20 -22.13 -2.87
C LYS A 198 1.26 -21.98 -2.48
N SER A 199 1.97 -21.11 -3.19
CA SER A 199 3.35 -20.76 -2.89
C SER A 199 3.44 -19.70 -1.78
N PRO A 200 4.62 -19.53 -1.14
CA PRO A 200 4.84 -18.45 -0.18
C PRO A 200 4.66 -17.05 -0.81
N PHE A 201 4.95 -16.89 -2.10
CA PHE A 201 4.78 -15.60 -2.81
C PHE A 201 3.32 -15.23 -3.02
N TYR A 202 2.46 -16.21 -3.34
CA TYR A 202 1.02 -16.01 -3.35
C TYR A 202 0.51 -15.59 -1.97
N MET A 203 0.94 -16.30 -0.91
CA MET A 203 0.55 -16.01 0.47
C MET A 203 0.94 -14.59 0.90
N LYS A 204 2.17 -14.18 0.61
CA LYS A 204 2.67 -12.81 0.83
C LYS A 204 1.80 -11.76 0.16
N ARG A 205 1.48 -11.93 -1.12
CA ARG A 205 0.65 -10.97 -1.86
C ARG A 205 -0.75 -10.90 -1.26
N ARG A 206 -1.37 -12.07 -1.05
CA ARG A 206 -2.72 -12.19 -0.50
C ARG A 206 -2.86 -11.53 0.88
N ILE A 207 -1.92 -11.78 1.81
CA ILE A 207 -1.90 -11.09 3.11
C ILE A 207 -1.63 -9.60 2.93
N GLY A 208 -0.70 -9.23 2.04
CA GLY A 208 -0.38 -7.84 1.72
C GLY A 208 -1.61 -7.02 1.32
N GLU A 209 -2.49 -7.59 0.49
CA GLU A 209 -3.75 -6.97 0.12
C GLU A 209 -4.69 -6.78 1.32
N GLU A 210 -4.82 -7.77 2.20
CA GLU A 210 -5.71 -7.68 3.38
C GLU A 210 -5.18 -6.74 4.47
N VAL A 211 -3.87 -6.67 4.66
CA VAL A 211 -3.30 -5.73 5.64
C VAL A 211 -3.48 -4.29 5.17
N LEU A 212 -3.34 -4.02 3.87
CA LEU A 212 -3.57 -2.68 3.31
C LEU A 212 -5.04 -2.26 3.46
N LYS A 213 -5.99 -3.16 3.16
CA LYS A 213 -7.42 -2.93 3.44
C LYS A 213 -7.67 -2.62 4.91
N THR A 214 -7.01 -3.34 5.82
CA THR A 214 -7.15 -3.11 7.27
C THR A 214 -6.64 -1.73 7.68
N ILE A 215 -5.51 -1.30 7.11
CA ILE A 215 -4.98 0.04 7.35
C ILE A 215 -5.94 1.11 6.83
N ASP A 216 -6.46 0.94 5.60
CA ASP A 216 -7.41 1.88 5.01
C ASP A 216 -8.73 1.99 5.80
N LEU A 217 -9.15 0.90 6.45
CA LEU A 217 -10.32 0.90 7.34
C LEU A 217 -10.08 1.68 8.65
N LYS A 218 -8.83 1.72 9.13
CA LYS A 218 -8.49 2.30 10.44
C LYS A 218 -7.86 3.69 10.35
N LYS A 219 -7.42 4.13 9.17
CA LYS A 219 -6.69 5.39 8.98
C LYS A 219 -7.48 6.66 9.31
N GLU A 220 -8.81 6.60 9.31
CA GLU A 220 -9.67 7.71 9.73
C GLU A 220 -9.38 8.15 11.17
N TYR A 221 -8.98 7.22 12.03
CA TYR A 221 -8.64 7.49 13.43
C TYR A 221 -7.20 7.07 13.72
N ARG A 222 -6.29 8.05 13.68
CA ARG A 222 -4.85 7.84 13.85
C ARG A 222 -4.48 7.00 15.08
N GLU A 223 -5.10 7.28 16.23
CA GLU A 223 -4.86 6.53 17.47
C GLU A 223 -5.32 5.06 17.39
N LYS A 224 -6.43 4.79 16.68
CA LYS A 224 -6.91 3.42 16.46
C LYS A 224 -5.97 2.66 15.53
N LEU A 225 -5.50 3.30 14.46
CA LEU A 225 -4.48 2.72 13.58
C LEU A 225 -3.19 2.42 14.34
N ALA A 226 -2.69 3.36 15.15
CA ALA A 226 -1.49 3.17 15.96
C ALA A 226 -1.65 2.04 16.99
N THR A 227 -2.81 1.97 17.65
CA THR A 227 -3.12 0.90 18.62
C THR A 227 -3.17 -0.46 17.93
N TRP A 228 -3.83 -0.55 16.79
CA TRP A 228 -3.86 -1.78 16.00
C TRP A 228 -2.47 -2.19 15.54
N TYR A 229 -1.69 -1.27 14.98
CA TYR A 229 -0.33 -1.52 14.53
C TYR A 229 0.55 -2.05 15.66
N ALA A 230 0.45 -1.46 16.86
CA ALA A 230 1.22 -1.86 18.02
C ALA A 230 0.94 -3.33 18.42
N ARG A 231 -0.34 -3.68 18.53
CA ARG A 231 -0.79 -5.05 18.83
C ARG A 231 -0.38 -6.04 17.76
N PHE A 232 -0.57 -5.67 16.50
CA PHE A 232 -0.20 -6.49 15.35
C PHE A 232 1.32 -6.73 15.32
N THR A 233 2.12 -5.72 15.61
CA THR A 233 3.58 -5.81 15.70
C THR A 233 4.02 -6.76 16.81
N VAL A 234 3.46 -6.62 18.02
CA VAL A 234 3.75 -7.54 19.13
C VAL A 234 3.33 -8.98 18.78
N PHE A 235 2.18 -9.16 18.12
CA PHE A 235 1.75 -10.46 17.60
C PHE A 235 2.75 -11.08 16.63
N LEU A 236 3.33 -10.30 15.72
CA LEU A 236 4.37 -10.80 14.79
C LEU A 236 5.69 -11.07 15.53
N ASN A 237 6.11 -10.22 16.47
CA ASN A 237 7.35 -10.37 17.24
C ASN A 237 7.39 -11.65 18.09
N LYS A 238 6.23 -12.15 18.55
CA LYS A 238 6.12 -13.43 19.27
C LYS A 238 6.60 -14.64 18.45
N ARG A 239 6.76 -14.52 17.12
CA ARG A 239 7.29 -15.59 16.26
C ARG A 239 8.82 -15.70 16.26
N GLY A 240 9.53 -14.79 16.92
CA GLY A 240 11.00 -14.85 17.02
C GLY A 240 11.71 -14.62 15.68
N VAL A 241 11.04 -13.94 14.74
CA VAL A 241 11.64 -13.54 13.45
C VAL A 241 12.44 -12.26 13.65
N ASP A 242 13.62 -12.18 13.06
CA ASP A 242 14.41 -10.94 13.05
C ASP A 242 13.87 -9.96 12.00
N PHE A 243 13.51 -8.76 12.45
CA PHE A 243 13.05 -7.65 11.60
C PHE A 243 14.17 -6.68 11.20
N ALA A 244 15.43 -7.15 11.24
CA ALA A 244 16.69 -6.51 10.83
C ALA A 244 17.12 -5.27 11.65
N VAL A 245 16.19 -4.59 12.31
CA VAL A 245 16.48 -3.44 13.18
C VAL A 245 16.16 -3.84 14.62
N PRO A 246 17.10 -3.73 15.58
CA PRO A 246 16.88 -4.15 16.97
C PRO A 246 15.63 -3.52 17.61
N LEU A 247 15.33 -2.26 17.28
CA LEU A 247 14.12 -1.56 17.75
C LEU A 247 12.83 -2.20 17.24
N ARG A 248 12.82 -2.78 16.03
CA ARG A 248 11.64 -3.47 15.47
C ARG A 248 11.31 -4.75 16.23
N ASN A 249 12.30 -5.38 16.86
CA ASN A 249 12.17 -6.64 17.60
C ASN A 249 11.67 -6.46 19.04
N LYS A 250 11.48 -5.23 19.54
CA LYS A 250 10.92 -4.99 20.89
C LYS A 250 9.51 -5.57 21.01
N THR A 251 9.19 -6.26 22.10
CA THR A 251 7.83 -6.79 22.37
C THR A 251 6.95 -5.82 23.17
N ASP A 252 7.35 -4.55 23.26
CA ASP A 252 6.65 -3.49 23.99
C ASP A 252 5.57 -2.84 23.09
N GLU A 253 4.31 -3.07 23.42
CA GLU A 253 3.16 -2.48 22.71
C GLU A 253 3.17 -0.95 22.76
N TYR A 254 3.51 -0.36 23.91
CA TYR A 254 3.49 1.10 24.06
C TYR A 254 4.55 1.78 23.20
N PHE A 255 5.73 1.16 23.08
CA PHE A 255 6.79 1.62 22.19
C PHE A 255 6.32 1.71 20.73
N HIS A 256 5.70 0.63 20.22
CA HIS A 256 5.22 0.59 18.83
C HIS A 256 4.04 1.53 18.60
N TYR A 257 3.17 1.69 19.60
CA TYR A 257 2.07 2.66 19.57
C TYR A 257 2.60 4.09 19.42
N LYS A 258 3.56 4.48 20.26
CA LYS A 258 4.17 5.82 20.20
C LYS A 258 4.83 6.08 18.85
N TRP A 259 5.63 5.14 18.36
CA TRP A 259 6.23 5.26 17.04
C TRP A 259 5.17 5.42 15.93
N ALA A 260 4.08 4.65 15.99
CA ALA A 260 3.02 4.69 14.99
C ALA A 260 2.16 5.96 15.03
N LEU A 261 2.10 6.68 16.15
CA LEU A 261 1.45 7.99 16.21
C LEU A 261 2.19 9.02 15.35
N ASP A 262 3.51 8.93 15.28
CA ASP A 262 4.37 9.89 14.59
C ASP A 262 4.70 9.46 13.15
N ALA A 263 4.71 8.16 12.85
CA ALA A 263 5.15 7.62 11.56
C ALA A 263 4.15 7.85 10.40
N PRO A 264 4.52 8.46 9.25
CA PRO A 264 3.61 8.67 8.12
C PRO A 264 2.85 7.39 7.72
N GLU A 265 1.61 7.53 7.22
CA GLU A 265 0.76 6.37 6.83
C GLU A 265 1.49 5.42 5.88
N ASP A 266 2.17 5.97 4.87
CA ASP A 266 2.92 5.19 3.89
C ASP A 266 4.07 4.39 4.52
N ARG A 267 4.72 4.97 5.54
CA ARG A 267 5.75 4.28 6.33
C ARG A 267 5.15 3.15 7.17
N LEU A 268 3.96 3.34 7.74
CA LEU A 268 3.24 2.29 8.47
C LEU A 268 2.82 1.14 7.55
N LYS A 269 2.30 1.47 6.36
CA LYS A 269 1.95 0.47 5.33
C LYS A 269 3.15 -0.39 4.99
N TRP A 270 4.29 0.23 4.67
CA TRP A 270 5.52 -0.50 4.41
C TRP A 270 5.96 -1.37 5.59
N GLU A 271 5.97 -0.83 6.81
CA GLU A 271 6.44 -1.56 7.98
C GLU A 271 5.59 -2.82 8.26
N CYS A 272 4.26 -2.73 8.10
CA CYS A 272 3.37 -3.90 8.16
C CYS A 272 3.72 -4.95 7.09
N LEU A 273 3.86 -4.51 5.83
CA LEU A 273 4.19 -5.40 4.71
C LEU A 273 5.56 -6.06 4.94
N ASN A 274 6.58 -5.30 5.29
CA ASN A 274 7.92 -5.79 5.57
C ASN A 274 7.89 -6.94 6.59
N ARG A 275 7.22 -6.74 7.72
CA ARG A 275 7.14 -7.74 8.79
C ARG A 275 6.42 -9.01 8.34
N ILE A 276 5.30 -8.88 7.65
CA ILE A 276 4.56 -10.01 7.08
C ILE A 276 5.48 -10.82 6.15
N HIS A 277 6.15 -10.15 5.22
CA HIS A 277 7.03 -10.81 4.26
C HIS A 277 8.19 -11.53 4.95
N ARG A 278 8.81 -10.93 5.95
CA ARG A 278 9.87 -11.56 6.75
C ARG A 278 9.37 -12.79 7.51
N VAL A 279 8.18 -12.74 8.09
CA VAL A 279 7.58 -13.90 8.77
C VAL A 279 7.33 -15.05 7.79
N ILE A 280 6.75 -14.77 6.62
CA ILE A 280 6.53 -15.79 5.59
C ILE A 280 7.86 -16.32 5.03
N ASN A 281 8.87 -15.45 4.85
CA ASN A 281 10.22 -15.86 4.44
C ASN A 281 10.83 -16.85 5.43
N ALA A 282 10.80 -16.51 6.72
CA ALA A 282 11.32 -17.37 7.78
C ALA A 282 10.61 -18.72 7.82
N GLY A 283 9.27 -18.74 7.76
CA GLY A 283 8.49 -19.98 7.70
C GLY A 283 8.75 -20.82 6.45
N ALA A 284 9.15 -20.19 5.35
CA ALA A 284 9.49 -20.87 4.10
C ALA A 284 10.96 -21.32 4.03
N GLY A 285 11.78 -21.02 5.06
CA GLY A 285 13.23 -21.25 5.02
C GLY A 285 13.96 -20.39 3.98
N MET A 286 13.31 -19.33 3.51
CA MET A 286 13.87 -18.40 2.53
C MET A 286 14.76 -17.39 3.25
N ARG A 287 16.07 -17.49 3.03
CA ARG A 287 17.04 -16.55 3.59
C ARG A 287 17.10 -15.30 2.72
N GLU A 288 17.08 -14.15 3.38
CA GLU A 288 17.41 -12.90 2.70
C GLU A 288 18.87 -12.96 2.24
N PRO A 289 19.17 -12.45 1.02
CA PRO A 289 20.55 -12.30 0.60
C PRO A 289 21.26 -11.41 1.62
N ALA A 290 22.51 -11.78 1.96
CA ALA A 290 23.35 -10.91 2.76
C ALA A 290 23.40 -9.52 2.11
N PRO A 291 23.36 -8.42 2.90
CA PRO A 291 23.40 -7.10 2.32
C PRO A 291 24.65 -6.98 1.44
N SER A 292 24.43 -6.79 0.13
CA SER A 292 25.54 -6.47 -0.78
C SER A 292 26.31 -5.28 -0.17
N PRO A 293 27.65 -5.33 -0.12
CA PRO A 293 28.44 -4.24 0.41
C PRO A 293 27.98 -2.97 -0.27
N ALA A 294 27.67 -1.94 0.55
CA ALA A 294 27.27 -0.65 0.01
C ALA A 294 28.28 -0.28 -1.08
N PRO A 295 27.83 0.09 -2.31
CA PRO A 295 28.76 0.44 -3.37
C PRO A 295 29.71 1.46 -2.77
N ALA A 296 31.01 1.11 -2.74
CA ALA A 296 32.03 1.94 -2.10
C ALA A 296 31.75 3.36 -2.56
N ALA A 297 31.39 4.24 -1.62
CA ALA A 297 30.83 5.55 -1.93
C ALA A 297 31.71 6.13 -3.03
N ALA A 298 31.15 6.25 -4.25
CA ALA A 298 31.93 6.69 -5.39
C ALA A 298 32.62 7.96 -4.90
N PRO A 299 33.97 8.03 -4.95
CA PRO A 299 34.71 9.12 -4.33
C PRO A 299 34.02 10.38 -4.79
N VAL A 300 33.40 11.11 -3.85
CA VAL A 300 32.64 12.31 -4.16
C VAL A 300 33.65 13.16 -4.87
N ALA A 301 33.55 13.22 -6.20
CA ALA A 301 34.50 13.94 -7.01
C ALA A 301 34.36 15.35 -6.48
N ASN A 302 35.39 15.82 -5.77
CA ASN A 302 35.41 17.09 -5.08
C ASN A 302 35.29 18.15 -6.17
N ALA A 303 34.06 18.43 -6.57
CA ALA A 303 33.72 19.36 -7.61
C ALA A 303 33.74 20.76 -7.01
N ASN A 304 34.92 21.19 -6.54
CA ASN A 304 35.34 22.59 -6.65
C ASN A 304 36.83 22.79 -6.29
N PRO A 305 37.77 22.76 -7.25
CA PRO A 305 39.04 23.48 -7.11
C PRO A 305 38.90 24.99 -7.46
N GLY A 306 37.68 25.50 -7.67
CA GLY A 306 37.41 26.87 -8.10
C GLY A 306 37.19 27.90 -6.98
N ALA A 307 37.53 27.59 -5.73
CA ALA A 307 37.67 28.64 -4.72
C ALA A 307 39.00 29.36 -4.98
N ALA A 308 38.93 30.42 -5.80
CA ALA A 308 40.00 31.39 -5.94
C ALA A 308 40.44 31.83 -4.53
N ALA A 309 41.74 31.66 -4.26
CA ALA A 309 42.35 32.13 -3.03
C ALA A 309 41.98 33.61 -2.79
N PRO A 310 41.64 34.02 -1.56
CA PRO A 310 41.42 35.42 -1.25
C PRO A 310 42.70 36.19 -1.59
N ALA A 311 42.57 37.22 -2.44
CA ALA A 311 43.66 38.12 -2.77
C ALA A 311 44.26 38.67 -1.47
N THR A 312 45.51 38.31 -1.20
CA THR A 312 46.33 38.91 -0.15
C THR A 312 46.38 40.41 -0.37
N ALA A 313 45.81 41.17 0.57
CA ALA A 313 45.92 42.62 0.60
C ALA A 313 47.41 43.01 0.73
N PRO A 314 47.87 44.05 0.00
CA PRO A 314 49.24 44.53 0.11
C PRO A 314 49.53 45.07 1.53
N PRO A 315 50.75 44.88 2.05
CA PRO A 315 51.11 45.35 3.39
C PRO A 315 51.06 46.88 3.47
N ALA A 316 50.43 47.38 4.52
CA ALA A 316 50.42 48.80 4.86
C ALA A 316 51.85 49.30 5.14
N ALA A 317 52.25 50.37 4.45
CA ALA A 317 53.53 51.03 4.65
C ALA A 317 53.64 51.57 6.08
N GLN A 318 54.69 51.17 6.80
CA GLN A 318 55.04 51.71 8.10
C GLN A 318 55.56 53.15 7.95
N PRO A 319 55.13 54.10 8.82
CA PRO A 319 55.66 55.45 8.83
C PRO A 319 57.10 55.46 9.35
N GLN A 320 58.01 56.08 8.60
CA GLN A 320 59.39 56.29 9.02
C GLN A 320 59.45 57.32 10.17
N PRO A 321 60.17 57.04 11.27
CA PRO A 321 60.43 58.03 12.30
C PRO A 321 61.45 59.07 11.81
N LYS A 322 61.22 60.33 12.16
CA LYS A 322 62.15 61.46 11.99
C LYS A 322 63.22 61.45 13.07
#